data_AF-G2INS4-F1
#
_entry.id   AF-G2INS4-F1
#
_cell.length_a   1.000
_cell.length_b   1.000
_cell.length_c   1.000
_cell.angle_alpha   90.00
_cell.angle_beta   90.00
_cell.angle_gamma   90.00
#
_symmetry.space_group_name_H-M   'P 1'
#
loop_
_entity.id
_entity.type
_entity.pdbx_description
1 polymer ?
#
loop_
_entity_poly.entity_id
_entity_poly.type
_entity_poly.pdbx_seq_one_letter_code
_entity_poly.pdbx_strand_id
1 'polypeptide(L)'
;MKYLTALAALAALSACASRPAMVSAPPLPALEPPRQGWRAIASEEDAARLDGLPRTWQAALDAAAKFRRALAREGDLLAPEAARNHPAPPPGSYHCRLVKLGQAERREAPYRGYPAFFCNVRGDTNESLFFTKQTGSELPSGWLHRDGEARRLVLTGAKQPSGNGTSLVYGEDAASDLVGVVERIGPFRWRIVMPWRGETPGLDIYELTPVAPEQQAAEPLPALERTVALDRR
;
A
#
# COMPACT_ATOMS: atom_id res chain seq x y z
N MET A 1 9.42 40.58 -63.69
CA MET A 1 10.35 41.41 -62.89
C MET A 1 9.52 42.17 -61.86
N LYS A 2 9.92 42.15 -60.57
CA LYS A 2 9.11 42.48 -59.36
C LYS A 2 8.17 41.31 -59.07
N TYR A 3 8.40 40.38 -58.13
CA TYR A 3 8.45 40.52 -56.67
C TYR A 3 9.20 39.31 -56.06
N LEU A 4 10.51 39.20 -56.29
CA LEU A 4 11.32 38.04 -55.86
C LEU A 4 12.24 38.34 -54.66
N THR A 5 11.89 39.37 -53.87
CA THR A 5 12.72 39.87 -52.76
C THR A 5 11.86 40.19 -51.54
N ALA A 6 11.22 39.20 -50.93
CA ALA A 6 10.53 39.41 -49.64
C ALA A 6 10.28 38.12 -48.83
N LEU A 7 11.10 37.07 -48.98
CA LEU A 7 10.84 35.78 -48.30
C LEU A 7 12.09 35.14 -47.66
N ALA A 8 13.07 35.96 -47.28
CA ALA A 8 14.34 35.47 -46.71
C ALA A 8 14.75 36.16 -45.39
N ALA A 9 13.80 36.67 -44.60
CA ALA A 9 14.12 37.45 -43.40
C ALA A 9 13.34 37.09 -42.11
N LEU A 10 12.62 35.94 -42.07
CA LEU A 10 11.81 35.55 -40.91
C LEU A 10 12.17 34.21 -40.27
N ALA A 11 13.31 33.61 -40.62
CA ALA A 11 13.71 32.27 -40.17
C ALA A 11 14.89 32.26 -39.15
N ALA A 12 15.06 33.29 -38.32
CA ALA A 12 16.25 33.41 -37.47
C ALA A 12 16.00 33.79 -35.99
N LEU A 13 14.82 33.57 -35.41
CA LEU A 13 14.52 34.00 -34.03
C LEU A 13 13.72 33.01 -33.15
N SER A 14 13.78 31.68 -33.38
CA SER A 14 13.08 30.71 -32.50
C SER A 14 13.97 29.62 -31.88
N ALA A 15 15.24 29.90 -31.62
CA ALA A 15 16.18 28.91 -31.07
C ALA A 15 16.75 29.31 -29.71
N CYS A 16 15.91 29.71 -28.76
CA CYS A 16 16.26 29.79 -27.33
C CYS A 16 15.11 29.28 -26.45
N ALA A 17 14.70 28.02 -26.64
CA ALA A 17 13.93 27.33 -25.61
C ALA A 17 14.94 26.73 -24.61
N SER A 18 15.24 27.50 -23.56
CA SER A 18 16.01 27.00 -22.42
C SER A 18 15.31 25.75 -21.89
N ARG A 19 15.97 24.59 -22.00
CA ARG A 19 15.49 23.36 -21.35
C ARG A 19 15.33 23.66 -19.87
N PRO A 20 14.14 23.47 -19.26
CA PRO A 20 14.04 23.55 -17.82
C PRO A 20 15.00 22.50 -17.26
N ALA A 21 15.91 22.96 -16.40
CA ALA A 21 16.78 22.05 -15.67
C ALA A 21 15.88 21.07 -14.94
N MET A 22 16.00 19.78 -15.26
CA MET A 22 15.41 18.72 -14.45
C MET A 22 16.02 18.89 -13.06
N VAL A 23 15.24 19.46 -12.13
CA VAL A 23 15.58 19.48 -10.72
C VAL A 23 15.59 18.01 -10.32
N SER A 24 16.78 17.45 -10.14
CA SER A 24 16.93 16.10 -9.60
C SER A 24 16.25 16.12 -8.23
N ALA A 25 15.15 15.40 -8.10
CA ALA A 25 14.55 15.18 -6.80
C ALA A 25 15.64 14.55 -5.90
N PRO A 26 15.76 14.99 -4.64
CA PRO A 26 16.66 14.32 -3.69
C PRO A 26 16.26 12.84 -3.63
N PRO A 27 17.23 11.91 -3.54
CA PRO A 27 16.91 10.50 -3.41
C PRO A 27 16.06 10.33 -2.14
N LEU A 28 14.85 9.80 -2.31
CA LEU A 28 14.06 9.32 -1.17
C LEU A 28 14.95 8.33 -0.41
N PRO A 29 14.98 8.36 0.94
CA PRO A 29 15.71 7.36 1.71
C PRO A 29 15.28 5.98 1.22
N ALA A 30 16.26 5.18 0.80
CA ALA A 30 15.99 3.82 0.38
C ALA A 30 15.47 3.06 1.61
N LEU A 31 14.21 2.65 1.55
CA LEU A 31 13.66 1.73 2.53
C LEU A 31 14.47 0.44 2.45
N GLU A 32 15.32 0.19 3.44
CA GLU A 32 16.10 -1.04 3.53
C GLU A 32 15.22 -2.17 4.07
N PRO A 33 15.26 -3.38 3.49
CA PRO A 33 14.48 -4.51 3.98
C PRO A 33 14.90 -4.88 5.42
N PRO A 34 13.93 -5.25 6.28
CA PRO A 34 14.19 -5.64 7.65
C PRO A 34 14.97 -6.96 7.69
N ARG A 35 16.09 -6.96 8.42
CA ARG A 35 16.96 -8.14 8.58
C ARG A 35 16.60 -9.01 9.79
N GLN A 36 15.71 -8.52 10.65
CA GLN A 36 15.31 -9.14 11.91
C GLN A 36 13.80 -9.38 11.91
N GLY A 37 13.32 -10.33 12.72
CA GLY A 37 11.88 -10.56 12.88
C GLY A 37 11.17 -9.34 13.47
N TRP A 38 9.87 -9.17 13.17
CA TRP A 38 9.12 -7.96 13.54
C TRP A 38 9.15 -7.64 15.05
N ARG A 39 9.22 -8.65 15.93
CA ARG A 39 9.29 -8.45 17.39
C ARG A 39 10.58 -7.74 17.84
N ALA A 40 11.64 -7.77 17.04
CA ALA A 40 12.86 -7.02 17.32
C ALA A 40 12.75 -5.54 16.90
N ILE A 41 11.73 -5.19 16.10
CA ILE A 41 11.52 -3.86 15.54
C ILE A 41 10.37 -3.15 16.26
N ALA A 42 9.28 -3.88 16.54
CA ALA A 42 8.08 -3.32 17.13
C ALA A 42 8.29 -2.87 18.58
N SER A 43 7.66 -1.75 18.94
CA SER A 43 7.56 -1.31 20.33
C SER A 43 6.79 -2.32 21.18
N GLU A 44 6.98 -2.28 22.50
CA GLU A 44 6.23 -3.14 23.44
C GLU A 44 4.72 -2.89 23.35
N GLU A 45 4.30 -1.63 23.17
CA GLU A 45 2.89 -1.26 23.00
C GLU A 45 2.31 -1.91 21.74
N ASP A 46 3.02 -1.83 20.63
CA ASP A 46 2.58 -2.36 19.35
C ASP A 46 2.53 -3.89 19.34
N ALA A 47 3.52 -4.54 19.96
CA ALA A 47 3.51 -5.97 20.18
C ALA A 47 2.31 -6.40 21.03
N ALA A 48 2.03 -5.69 22.13
CA ALA A 48 0.87 -5.96 22.97
C ALA A 48 -0.47 -5.76 22.22
N ARG A 49 -0.58 -4.76 21.33
CA ARG A 49 -1.76 -4.58 20.48
C ARG A 49 -1.98 -5.74 19.52
N LEU A 50 -0.91 -6.31 18.95
CA LEU A 50 -1.00 -7.50 18.09
C LEU A 50 -1.33 -8.76 18.90
N ASP A 51 -0.72 -8.97 20.06
CA ASP A 51 -1.01 -10.12 20.93
C ASP A 51 -2.47 -10.07 21.46
N GLY A 52 -2.99 -8.87 21.71
CA GLY A 52 -4.38 -8.62 22.12
C GLY A 52 -5.41 -8.63 20.98
N LEU A 53 -4.99 -8.81 19.72
CA LEU A 53 -5.85 -8.65 18.54
C LEU A 53 -7.15 -9.49 18.58
N PRO A 54 -7.16 -10.77 19.01
CA PRO A 54 -8.41 -11.54 19.08
C PRO A 54 -9.46 -10.92 20.01
N ARG A 55 -9.03 -10.34 21.13
CA ARG A 55 -9.92 -9.65 22.07
C ARG A 55 -10.47 -8.37 21.46
N THR A 56 -9.61 -7.58 20.83
CA THR A 56 -10.00 -6.34 20.13
C THR A 56 -11.01 -6.64 19.03
N TRP A 57 -10.81 -7.72 18.28
CA TRP A 57 -11.72 -8.16 17.23
C TRP A 57 -13.11 -8.48 17.77
N GLN A 58 -13.19 -9.30 18.83
CA GLN A 58 -14.48 -9.65 19.43
C GLN A 58 -15.21 -8.41 19.94
N ALA A 59 -14.51 -7.52 20.65
CA ALA A 59 -15.09 -6.27 21.15
C ALA A 59 -15.61 -5.37 20.01
N ALA A 60 -14.87 -5.29 18.90
CA ALA A 60 -15.28 -4.51 17.73
C ALA A 60 -16.52 -5.11 17.03
N LEU A 61 -16.62 -6.44 16.94
CA LEU A 61 -17.81 -7.13 16.43
C LEU A 61 -19.03 -6.92 17.35
N ASP A 62 -18.84 -7.01 18.67
CA ASP A 62 -19.91 -6.81 19.65
C ASP A 62 -20.46 -5.37 19.57
N ALA A 63 -19.58 -4.37 19.49
CA ALA A 63 -19.98 -2.98 19.26
C ALA A 63 -20.80 -2.81 17.97
N ALA A 64 -20.48 -3.59 16.93
CA ALA A 64 -21.16 -3.57 15.65
C ALA A 64 -22.36 -4.52 15.55
N ALA A 65 -22.79 -5.20 16.61
CA ALA A 65 -23.81 -6.26 16.56
C ALA A 65 -25.13 -5.84 15.87
N LYS A 66 -25.53 -4.57 16.01
CA LYS A 66 -26.72 -4.01 15.32
C LYS A 66 -26.61 -3.98 13.79
N PHE A 67 -25.40 -4.09 13.24
CA PHE A 67 -25.09 -4.14 11.81
C PHE A 67 -24.98 -5.57 11.26
N ARG A 68 -25.52 -6.58 11.95
CA ARG A 68 -25.39 -8.01 11.58
C ARG A 68 -25.54 -8.33 10.09
N ARG A 69 -26.47 -7.68 9.37
CA ARG A 69 -26.66 -7.88 7.93
C ARG A 69 -25.49 -7.36 7.09
N ALA A 70 -24.90 -6.24 7.49
CA ALA A 70 -23.71 -5.70 6.85
C ALA A 70 -22.48 -6.56 7.17
N LEU A 71 -22.29 -6.92 8.43
CA LEU A 71 -21.20 -7.81 8.85
C LEU A 71 -21.24 -9.15 8.11
N ALA A 72 -22.43 -9.77 7.98
CA ALA A 72 -22.59 -11.03 7.26
C ALA A 72 -22.22 -10.95 5.76
N ARG A 73 -22.37 -9.78 5.12
CA ARG A 73 -21.99 -9.60 3.71
C ARG A 73 -20.47 -9.56 3.49
N GLU A 74 -19.71 -9.24 4.53
CA GLU A 74 -18.25 -9.19 4.44
C GLU A 74 -17.62 -10.59 4.39
N GLY A 75 -18.33 -11.60 4.92
CA GLY A 75 -17.93 -13.00 4.90
C GLY A 75 -16.55 -13.21 5.51
N ASP A 76 -15.69 -13.95 4.80
CA ASP A 76 -14.30 -14.25 5.21
C ASP A 76 -13.46 -13.01 5.55
N LEU A 77 -13.84 -11.79 5.13
CA LEU A 77 -13.13 -10.58 5.53
C LEU A 77 -13.23 -10.33 7.04
N LEU A 78 -14.40 -10.57 7.63
CA LEU A 78 -14.67 -10.32 9.06
C LEU A 78 -14.70 -11.59 9.92
N ALA A 79 -14.48 -12.78 9.34
CA ALA A 79 -14.37 -14.04 10.07
C ALA A 79 -12.96 -14.20 10.69
N PRO A 80 -12.80 -14.27 12.02
CA PRO A 80 -11.50 -14.34 12.68
C PRO A 80 -10.61 -15.49 12.17
N GLU A 81 -11.22 -16.65 11.93
CA GLU A 81 -10.56 -17.90 11.53
C GLU A 81 -10.33 -18.07 10.02
N ALA A 82 -10.58 -17.04 9.20
CA ALA A 82 -10.46 -17.13 7.74
C ALA A 82 -9.01 -17.28 7.20
N ALA A 83 -8.00 -17.13 8.06
CA ALA A 83 -6.60 -17.16 7.66
C ALA A 83 -6.19 -18.51 7.04
N ARG A 84 -5.55 -18.46 5.88
CA ARG A 84 -5.09 -19.62 5.09
C ARG A 84 -3.55 -19.63 5.01
N ASN A 85 -3.00 -20.82 4.73
CA ASN A 85 -1.56 -20.96 4.46
C ASN A 85 -1.13 -20.11 3.26
N HIS A 86 0.17 -19.81 3.20
CA HIS A 86 0.80 -18.94 2.20
C HIS A 86 0.22 -17.51 2.24
N PRO A 87 0.44 -16.78 3.35
CA PRO A 87 -0.18 -15.46 3.57
C PRO A 87 0.40 -14.35 2.71
N ALA A 88 1.59 -14.55 2.12
CA ALA A 88 2.28 -13.55 1.33
C ALA A 88 1.47 -13.18 0.06
N PRO A 89 1.02 -11.92 -0.08
CA PRO A 89 0.44 -11.45 -1.33
C PRO A 89 1.55 -11.35 -2.40
N PRO A 90 1.31 -11.81 -3.64
CA PRO A 90 2.26 -11.60 -4.74
C PRO A 90 2.57 -10.11 -4.95
N PRO A 91 3.80 -9.74 -5.36
CA PRO A 91 4.09 -8.37 -5.77
C PRO A 91 3.17 -7.91 -6.91
N GLY A 92 2.70 -6.67 -6.85
CA GLY A 92 1.81 -6.09 -7.86
C GLY A 92 0.83 -5.05 -7.30
N SER A 93 -0.05 -4.58 -8.17
CA SER A 93 -1.10 -3.62 -7.83
C SER A 93 -2.38 -4.32 -7.37
N TYR A 94 -3.06 -3.72 -6.40
CA TYR A 94 -4.25 -4.23 -5.74
C TYR A 94 -5.33 -3.16 -5.65
N HIS A 95 -6.59 -3.58 -5.79
CA HIS A 95 -7.71 -2.85 -5.22
C HIS A 95 -7.69 -3.10 -3.71
N CYS A 96 -7.64 -2.01 -2.94
CA CYS A 96 -7.67 -2.05 -1.49
C CYS A 96 -8.90 -1.32 -0.94
N ARG A 97 -9.85 -2.11 -0.44
CA ARG A 97 -11.05 -1.62 0.22
C ARG A 97 -10.83 -1.54 1.72
N LEU A 98 -11.40 -0.55 2.40
CA LEU A 98 -11.32 -0.42 3.85
C LEU A 98 -12.68 -0.71 4.51
N VAL A 99 -12.65 -1.51 5.56
CA VAL A 99 -13.72 -1.67 6.54
C VAL A 99 -13.21 -1.22 7.89
N LYS A 100 -13.89 -0.25 8.51
CA LYS A 100 -13.68 0.14 9.90
C LYS A 100 -14.68 -0.56 10.79
N LEU A 101 -14.20 -1.18 11.86
CA LEU A 101 -14.99 -1.91 12.84
C LEU A 101 -14.61 -1.46 14.25
N GLY A 102 -15.61 -1.22 15.11
CA GLY A 102 -15.42 -0.59 16.41
C GLY A 102 -15.91 0.85 16.42
N GLN A 103 -16.08 1.43 17.61
CA GLN A 103 -16.71 2.73 17.79
C GLN A 103 -15.75 3.70 18.48
N ALA A 104 -15.06 4.54 17.71
CA ALA A 104 -14.09 5.50 18.25
C ALA A 104 -14.79 6.54 19.14
N GLU A 105 -15.94 7.06 18.68
CA GLU A 105 -16.77 7.96 19.45
C GLU A 105 -18.22 7.49 19.54
N ARG A 106 -18.92 7.84 20.63
CA ARG A 106 -20.32 7.41 20.87
C ARG A 106 -21.31 7.76 19.74
N ARG A 107 -21.01 8.78 18.93
CA ARG A 107 -21.85 9.21 17.80
C ARG A 107 -21.48 8.55 16.48
N GLU A 108 -20.31 7.92 16.38
CA GLU A 108 -19.88 7.24 15.17
C GLU A 108 -20.53 5.87 15.02
N ALA A 109 -20.66 5.43 13.77
CA ALA A 109 -21.17 4.10 13.48
C ALA A 109 -20.07 3.06 13.76
N PRO A 110 -20.32 2.00 14.57
CA PRO A 110 -19.35 0.96 14.89
C PRO A 110 -18.92 0.08 13.70
N TYR A 111 -19.51 0.32 12.53
CA TYR A 111 -19.18 -0.35 11.29
C TYR A 111 -19.28 0.66 10.14
N ARG A 112 -18.25 0.68 9.29
CA ARG A 112 -18.25 1.46 8.06
C ARG A 112 -17.40 0.81 6.97
N GLY A 113 -18.02 0.54 5.83
CA GLY A 113 -17.32 0.15 4.60
C GLY A 113 -17.03 1.36 3.73
N TYR A 114 -15.84 1.40 3.15
CA TYR A 114 -15.40 2.41 2.19
C TYR A 114 -15.21 1.76 0.82
N PRO A 115 -15.27 2.51 -0.30
CA PRO A 115 -14.94 1.98 -1.61
C PRO A 115 -13.45 1.61 -1.73
N ALA A 116 -13.12 0.81 -2.74
CA ALA A 116 -11.75 0.42 -3.01
C ALA A 116 -10.93 1.61 -3.56
N PHE A 117 -9.71 1.72 -3.06
CA PHE A 117 -8.64 2.57 -3.58
C PHE A 117 -7.53 1.70 -4.18
N PHE A 118 -6.43 2.32 -4.62
CA PHE A 118 -5.27 1.60 -5.12
C PHE A 118 -4.17 1.45 -4.07
N CYS A 119 -3.65 0.23 -3.99
CA CYS A 119 -2.50 -0.13 -3.19
C CYS A 119 -1.51 -0.93 -4.05
N ASN A 120 -0.26 -0.98 -3.60
CA ASN A 120 0.79 -1.77 -4.23
C ASN A 120 1.50 -2.61 -3.15
N VAL A 121 1.85 -3.84 -3.53
CA VAL A 121 2.81 -4.67 -2.81
C VAL A 121 4.06 -4.75 -3.68
N ARG A 122 5.17 -4.23 -3.19
CA ARG A 122 6.48 -4.41 -3.81
C ARG A 122 7.16 -5.63 -3.21
N GLY A 123 7.79 -6.43 -4.07
CA GLY A 123 8.80 -7.39 -3.65
C GLY A 123 10.18 -6.77 -3.74
N ASP A 124 11.05 -7.13 -2.81
CA ASP A 124 12.48 -6.86 -2.86
C ASP A 124 13.26 -8.16 -3.15
N THR A 125 14.54 -8.01 -3.45
CA THR A 125 15.49 -9.08 -3.80
C THR A 125 15.63 -10.18 -2.73
N ASN A 126 15.28 -9.90 -1.47
CA ASN A 126 15.40 -10.81 -0.33
C ASN A 126 14.05 -11.45 0.10
N GLU A 127 13.07 -11.55 -0.80
CA GLU A 127 11.69 -11.98 -0.49
C GLU A 127 10.93 -11.08 0.50
N SER A 128 11.50 -9.94 0.89
CA SER A 128 10.82 -8.94 1.71
C SER A 128 9.71 -8.29 0.88
N LEU A 129 8.56 -8.05 1.51
CA LEU A 129 7.44 -7.37 0.87
C LEU A 129 7.20 -6.02 1.53
N PHE A 130 6.89 -5.01 0.72
CA PHE A 130 6.52 -3.68 1.20
C PHE A 130 5.13 -3.32 0.70
N PHE A 131 4.22 -3.02 1.62
CA PHE A 131 2.87 -2.58 1.32
C PHE A 131 2.81 -1.05 1.27
N THR A 132 2.06 -0.51 0.31
CA THR A 132 1.79 0.93 0.22
C THR A 132 0.36 1.15 -0.25
N LYS A 133 -0.43 1.90 0.53
CA LYS A 133 -1.68 2.49 0.03
C LYS A 133 -1.39 3.81 -0.67
N GLN A 134 -1.71 3.88 -1.96
CA GLN A 134 -1.28 4.97 -2.84
C GLN A 134 -2.26 6.14 -2.88
N THR A 135 -3.52 5.91 -2.56
CA THR A 135 -4.61 6.88 -2.73
C THR A 135 -5.60 6.83 -1.56
N GLY A 136 -6.33 7.92 -1.30
CA GLY A 136 -7.29 8.07 -0.21
C GLY A 136 -6.76 8.92 0.95
N SER A 137 -7.57 9.07 2.01
CA SER A 137 -7.26 9.94 3.16
C SER A 137 -6.28 9.32 4.17
N GLU A 138 -6.25 7.99 4.24
CA GLU A 138 -5.33 7.24 5.10
C GLU A 138 -4.38 6.48 4.21
N LEU A 139 -3.08 6.72 4.37
CA LEU A 139 -2.02 6.19 3.52
C LEU A 139 -1.06 5.33 4.36
N PRO A 140 -1.49 4.17 4.87
CA PRO A 140 -0.58 3.24 5.53
C PRO A 140 0.45 2.68 4.54
N SER A 141 1.70 2.58 4.97
CA SER A 141 2.75 1.85 4.26
C SER A 141 3.73 1.20 5.24
N GLY A 142 4.29 0.06 4.89
CA GLY A 142 5.22 -0.64 5.76
C GLY A 142 5.71 -1.98 5.24
N TRP A 143 6.67 -2.55 5.96
CA TRP A 143 7.27 -3.85 5.67
C TRP A 143 6.39 -4.99 6.18
N LEU A 144 6.31 -6.07 5.39
CA LEU A 144 5.65 -7.32 5.78
C LEU A 144 6.70 -8.34 6.20
N HIS A 145 6.57 -8.81 7.44
CA HIS A 145 7.49 -9.70 8.10
C HIS A 145 6.89 -11.09 8.26
N ARG A 146 7.71 -12.13 8.13
CA ARG A 146 7.34 -13.46 8.60
C ARG A 146 7.29 -13.47 10.12
N ASP A 147 6.23 -14.03 10.69
CA ASP A 147 6.04 -14.15 12.16
C ASP A 147 6.25 -15.59 12.65
N GLY A 148 6.95 -16.43 11.88
CA GLY A 148 7.08 -17.87 12.16
C GLY A 148 5.77 -18.68 12.02
N GLU A 149 4.62 -18.01 11.97
CA GLU A 149 3.32 -18.63 11.73
C GLU A 149 3.02 -18.84 10.24
N ALA A 150 2.46 -20.00 9.91
CA ALA A 150 2.23 -20.40 8.52
C ALA A 150 1.10 -19.64 7.81
N ARG A 151 0.25 -18.92 8.56
CA ARG A 151 -1.01 -18.32 8.06
C ARG A 151 -1.06 -16.80 8.13
N ARG A 152 0.00 -16.15 8.62
CA ARG A 152 0.04 -14.68 8.70
C ARG A 152 1.43 -14.09 8.47
N LEU A 153 1.45 -12.84 8.01
CA LEU A 153 2.59 -11.93 8.11
C LEU A 153 2.24 -10.80 9.10
N VAL A 154 3.25 -10.09 9.57
CA VAL A 154 3.07 -8.87 10.37
C VAL A 154 3.50 -7.66 9.56
N LEU A 155 2.68 -6.63 9.52
CA LEU A 155 3.01 -5.30 8.98
C LEU A 155 3.61 -4.46 10.11
N THR A 156 4.78 -3.85 9.89
CA THR A 156 5.27 -2.71 10.69
C THR A 156 5.47 -1.53 9.75
N GLY A 157 4.83 -0.41 10.04
CA GLY A 157 4.84 0.72 9.12
C GLY A 157 4.41 2.02 9.76
N ALA A 158 4.22 3.03 8.93
CA ALA A 158 3.72 4.33 9.37
C ALA A 158 2.59 4.81 8.47
N LYS A 159 1.66 5.57 9.05
CA LYS A 159 0.69 6.37 8.30
C LYS A 159 1.44 7.52 7.65
N GLN A 160 1.44 7.54 6.32
CA GLN A 160 2.13 8.58 5.58
C GLN A 160 1.37 9.91 5.66
N PRO A 161 2.09 11.04 5.72
CA PRO A 161 1.48 12.36 5.62
C PRO A 161 0.80 12.52 4.26
N SER A 162 -0.36 13.18 4.23
CA SER A 162 -1.01 13.55 2.97
C SER A 162 -0.28 14.75 2.33
N GLY A 163 0.04 14.67 1.04
CA GLY A 163 0.66 15.78 0.29
C GLY A 163 2.19 15.70 0.26
N ASN A 164 2.87 16.85 0.35
CA ASN A 164 4.33 16.96 0.11
C ASN A 164 5.18 16.66 1.36
N GLY A 165 4.72 15.76 2.23
CA GLY A 165 5.48 15.34 3.41
C GLY A 165 6.55 14.31 3.08
N THR A 166 7.58 14.22 3.91
CA THR A 166 8.59 13.15 3.84
C THR A 166 7.93 11.81 4.16
N SER A 167 8.30 10.75 3.44
CA SER A 167 7.84 9.41 3.76
C SER A 167 8.38 8.99 5.12
N LEU A 168 7.49 8.45 5.97
CA LEU A 168 7.82 7.97 7.30
C LEU A 168 8.09 6.47 7.27
N VAL A 169 9.11 6.03 8.01
CA VAL A 169 9.30 4.62 8.34
C VAL A 169 8.90 4.34 9.78
N TYR A 170 8.65 3.07 10.09
CA TYR A 170 8.30 2.66 11.44
C TYR A 170 9.38 3.08 12.45
N GLY A 171 8.98 3.68 13.57
CA GLY A 171 9.85 4.14 14.65
C GLY A 171 10.39 5.56 14.50
N GLU A 172 10.18 6.23 13.35
CA GLU A 172 10.54 7.65 13.20
C GLU A 172 9.59 8.57 13.95
N ASP A 173 8.30 8.25 13.93
CA ASP A 173 7.25 8.99 14.65
C ASP A 173 6.24 8.01 15.25
N ALA A 174 6.32 7.83 16.57
CA ALA A 174 5.43 6.94 17.32
C ALA A 174 3.95 7.25 17.13
N ALA A 175 3.57 8.51 16.85
CA ALA A 175 2.18 8.88 16.59
C ALA A 175 1.67 8.39 15.22
N SER A 176 2.58 8.20 14.28
CA SER A 176 2.31 7.72 12.92
C SER A 176 2.51 6.21 12.79
N ASP A 177 3.22 5.57 13.72
CA ASP A 177 3.47 4.14 13.73
C ASP A 177 2.19 3.31 13.75
N LEU A 178 2.17 2.28 12.90
CA LEU A 178 1.11 1.29 12.79
C LEU A 178 1.69 -0.11 12.71
N VAL A 179 0.88 -1.05 13.18
CA VAL A 179 1.13 -2.49 13.04
C VAL A 179 -0.14 -3.20 12.61
N GLY A 180 0.03 -4.32 11.93
CA GLY A 180 -1.12 -5.13 11.53
C GLY A 180 -0.75 -6.55 11.18
N VAL A 181 -1.77 -7.37 10.98
CA VAL A 181 -1.64 -8.76 10.54
C VAL A 181 -2.12 -8.89 9.11
N VAL A 182 -1.30 -9.48 8.24
CA VAL A 182 -1.66 -9.79 6.86
C VAL A 182 -2.00 -11.26 6.73
N GLU A 183 -3.18 -11.55 6.18
CA GLU A 183 -3.68 -12.91 6.04
C GLU A 183 -4.22 -13.13 4.63
N ARG A 184 -3.98 -14.32 4.09
CA ARG A 184 -4.69 -14.78 2.91
C ARG A 184 -6.03 -15.37 3.37
N ILE A 185 -7.13 -14.83 2.87
CA ILE A 185 -8.50 -15.25 3.24
C ILE A 185 -9.24 -15.94 2.10
N GLY A 186 -8.71 -15.89 0.87
CA GLY A 186 -9.24 -16.63 -0.28
C GLY A 186 -8.19 -16.82 -1.38
N PRO A 187 -8.57 -17.39 -2.55
CA PRO A 187 -7.65 -17.67 -3.66
C PRO A 187 -6.78 -16.49 -4.07
N PHE A 188 -7.43 -15.33 -4.29
CA PHE A 188 -6.85 -14.05 -4.70
C PHE A 188 -7.38 -12.92 -3.82
N ARG A 189 -7.49 -13.19 -2.52
CA ARG A 189 -8.10 -12.28 -1.55
C ARG A 189 -7.30 -12.32 -0.26
N TRP A 190 -6.82 -11.15 0.15
CA TRP A 190 -6.06 -10.97 1.38
C TRP A 190 -6.74 -9.92 2.25
N ARG A 191 -6.39 -9.91 3.53
CA ARG A 191 -6.71 -8.80 4.43
C ARG A 191 -5.49 -8.33 5.19
N ILE A 192 -5.45 -7.05 5.50
CA ILE A 192 -4.55 -6.46 6.49
C ILE A 192 -5.42 -5.92 7.62
N VAL A 193 -5.21 -6.43 8.82
CA VAL A 193 -5.98 -6.08 10.01
C VAL A 193 -5.09 -5.24 10.91
N MET A 194 -5.43 -3.96 11.09
CA MET A 194 -4.69 -3.04 11.94
C MET A 194 -5.54 -2.65 13.15
N PRO A 195 -5.15 -3.05 14.37
CA PRO A 195 -5.81 -2.54 15.57
C PRO A 195 -5.54 -1.04 15.72
N TRP A 196 -6.56 -0.30 16.14
CA TRP A 196 -6.41 1.11 16.47
C TRP A 196 -5.43 1.32 17.62
N ARG A 197 -4.82 2.51 17.65
CA ARG A 197 -4.05 2.99 18.81
C ARG A 197 -4.99 3.45 19.92
N GLY A 198 -4.49 3.40 21.16
CA GLY A 198 -5.23 3.83 22.34
C GLY A 198 -6.13 2.73 22.93
N GLU A 199 -6.99 3.13 23.87
CA GLU A 199 -7.78 2.19 24.67
C GLU A 199 -9.06 1.70 23.98
N THR A 200 -9.56 2.46 23.01
CA THR A 200 -10.83 2.12 22.34
C THR A 200 -10.64 0.94 21.39
N PRO A 201 -11.35 -0.19 21.61
CA PRO A 201 -11.22 -1.34 20.72
C PRO A 201 -11.78 -1.02 19.34
N GLY A 202 -10.95 -1.20 18.32
CA GLY A 202 -11.37 -1.10 16.93
C GLY A 202 -10.28 -1.54 15.96
N LEU A 203 -10.70 -1.78 14.73
CA LEU A 203 -9.91 -2.35 13.66
C LEU A 203 -10.13 -1.56 12.37
N ASP A 204 -9.03 -1.25 11.69
CA ASP A 204 -9.02 -0.90 10.28
C ASP A 204 -8.63 -2.15 9.48
N ILE A 205 -9.56 -2.67 8.68
CA ILE A 205 -9.40 -3.91 7.92
C ILE A 205 -9.37 -3.58 6.44
N TYR A 206 -8.21 -3.75 5.82
CA TYR A 206 -8.01 -3.55 4.40
C TYR A 206 -8.17 -4.87 3.67
N GLU A 207 -9.13 -4.96 2.76
CA GLU A 207 -9.26 -6.08 1.82
C GLU A 207 -8.43 -5.79 0.58
N LEU A 208 -7.56 -6.73 0.19
CA LEU A 208 -6.73 -6.64 -1.00
C LEU A 208 -7.19 -7.69 -2.02
N THR A 209 -7.48 -7.22 -3.23
CA THR A 209 -7.74 -8.07 -4.41
C THR A 209 -6.84 -7.60 -5.56
N PRO A 210 -6.17 -8.51 -6.28
CA PRO A 210 -5.28 -8.11 -7.37
C PRO A 210 -6.03 -7.30 -8.41
N VAL A 211 -5.40 -6.24 -8.89
CA VAL A 211 -5.81 -5.60 -10.14
C VAL A 211 -5.53 -6.59 -11.27
N ALA A 212 -6.41 -6.67 -12.27
CA ALA A 212 -6.21 -7.59 -13.39
C ALA A 212 -4.87 -7.29 -14.10
N PRO A 213 -4.11 -8.31 -14.56
CA PRO A 213 -2.80 -8.12 -15.17
C PRO A 213 -2.78 -7.10 -16.31
N GLU A 214 -3.86 -7.03 -17.10
CA GLU A 214 -4.02 -6.09 -18.20
C GLU A 214 -4.06 -4.62 -17.74
N GLN A 215 -4.39 -4.40 -16.47
CA GLN A 215 -4.47 -3.09 -15.82
C GLN A 215 -3.27 -2.83 -14.89
N GLN A 216 -2.44 -3.84 -14.60
CA GLN A 216 -1.22 -3.76 -13.80
C GLN A 216 -0.06 -3.23 -14.66
N ALA A 217 -0.17 -2.03 -15.22
CA ALA A 217 0.88 -1.36 -16.00
C ALA A 217 1.56 -2.27 -17.06
N ALA A 218 1.00 -2.25 -18.28
CA ALA A 218 1.79 -2.56 -19.47
C ALA A 218 2.92 -1.52 -19.58
N GLU A 219 4.05 -1.78 -18.92
CA GLU A 219 5.32 -1.19 -19.34
C GLU A 219 5.55 -1.69 -20.77
N PRO A 220 5.66 -0.80 -21.78
CA PRO A 220 6.01 -1.24 -23.11
C PRO A 220 7.38 -1.90 -22.99
N LEU A 221 7.47 -3.21 -23.25
CA LEU A 221 8.74 -3.88 -23.43
C LEU A 221 9.57 -2.99 -24.38
N PRO A 222 10.79 -2.54 -24.00
CA PRO A 222 11.61 -1.79 -24.92
C PRO A 222 11.77 -2.64 -26.17
N ALA A 223 11.39 -2.07 -27.32
CA ALA A 223 11.50 -2.75 -28.60
C ALA A 223 12.96 -3.19 -28.73
N LEU A 224 13.19 -4.51 -28.79
CA LEU A 224 14.49 -5.06 -29.14
C LEU A 224 14.82 -4.51 -30.54
N GLU A 225 15.60 -3.43 -30.59
CA GLU A 225 16.14 -2.92 -31.84
C GLU A 225 16.98 -4.03 -32.46
N ARG A 226 16.42 -4.66 -33.49
CA ARG A 226 17.12 -5.62 -34.33
C ARG A 226 18.18 -4.86 -35.13
N THR A 227 19.35 -4.65 -34.55
CA THR A 227 20.53 -4.26 -35.32
C THR A 227 20.99 -5.48 -36.11
N VAL A 228 20.38 -5.71 -37.27
CA VAL A 228 20.92 -6.60 -38.29
C VAL A 228 22.14 -5.88 -38.86
N ALA A 229 23.33 -6.31 -38.42
CA ALA A 229 24.57 -5.99 -39.08
C ALA A 229 24.50 -6.54 -40.52
N LEU A 230 24.28 -5.65 -41.47
CA LEU A 230 24.52 -5.92 -42.89
C LEU A 230 26.03 -5.87 -43.11
N ASP A 231 26.63 -7.05 -42.99
CA ASP A 231 27.93 -7.39 -43.56
C ASP A 231 27.93 -7.01 -45.06
N ARG A 232 28.66 -5.95 -45.40
CA ARG A 232 28.98 -5.59 -46.79
C ARG A 232 30.44 -5.95 -47.01
N ARG A 233 30.62 -6.89 -47.93
CA ARG A 233 31.85 -7.29 -48.62
C ARG A 233 32.72 -6.11 -49.04
#